data_AF-A0A522U911-F1
#
_entry.id   AF-A0A522U911-F1
#
_cell.length_a   1.000
_cell.length_b   1.000
_cell.length_c   1.000
_cell.angle_alpha   90.00
_cell.angle_beta   90.00
_cell.angle_gamma   90.00
#
_symmetry.space_group_name_H-M   'P 1'
#
loop_
_entity.id
_entity.type
_entity.pdbx_description
1 polymer ?
#
loop_
_entity_poly.entity_id
_entity_poly.type
_entity_poly.pdbx_seq_one_letter_code
_entity_poly.pdbx_strand_id
1 'polypeptide(L)' 'TCYIGIRDDLKCAGAVYENKEVVVDGNLITSRHPHDLYAFGRELVNKIQKSM' A
#
# COMPACT_ATOMS: atom_id res chain seq x y z
N THR A 1 2.70 0.45 3.78
CA THR A 1 2.46 -0.92 4.31
C THR A 1 3.18 -1.92 3.41
N CYS A 2 3.31 -3.20 3.78
CA CYS A 2 3.94 -4.25 2.96
C CYS A 2 3.74 -5.65 3.56
N TYR A 3 4.19 -6.69 2.83
CA TYR A 3 4.32 -8.03 3.41
C TYR A 3 5.26 -8.02 4.61
N ILE A 4 4.88 -8.74 5.66
CA ILE A 4 5.55 -8.65 6.97
C ILE A 4 7.05 -9.00 6.88
N GLY A 5 7.42 -9.91 5.97
CA GLY A 5 8.80 -10.34 5.78
C GLY A 5 9.77 -9.28 5.25
N ILE A 6 9.26 -8.19 4.65
CA ILE A 6 10.10 -7.10 4.08
C ILE A 6 9.91 -5.76 4.83
N ARG A 7 9.21 -5.78 5.98
CA ARG A 7 8.89 -4.56 6.73
C ARG A 7 10.15 -3.80 7.14
N ASP A 8 11.12 -4.52 7.69
CA ASP A 8 12.30 -3.90 8.27
C ASP A 8 13.23 -3.39 7.17
N ASP A 9 13.26 -4.04 5.99
CA ASP A 9 13.94 -3.55 4.80
C ASP A 9 13.40 -2.19 4.34
N LEU A 10 12.06 -2.04 4.30
CA LEU A 10 11.43 -0.76 3.96
C LEU A 10 11.78 0.35 4.96
N LYS A 11 11.79 0.05 6.26
CA LYS A 11 12.20 1.01 7.28
C LYS A 11 13.68 1.40 7.12
N CYS A 12 14.56 0.44 6.87
CA CYS A 12 15.98 0.68 6.59
C CYS A 12 16.18 1.52 5.32
N ALA A 13 15.33 1.35 4.32
CA ALA A 13 15.31 2.17 3.10
C ALA A 13 14.70 3.58 3.29
N GLY A 14 14.27 3.93 4.51
CA GLY A 14 13.73 5.24 4.85
C GLY A 14 12.21 5.41 4.70
N ALA A 15 11.48 4.33 4.42
CA ALA A 15 10.02 4.39 4.34
C ALA A 15 9.38 4.47 5.73
N VAL A 16 8.29 5.24 5.85
CA VAL A 16 7.43 5.22 7.04
C VAL A 16 6.49 4.03 6.94
N TYR A 17 6.72 3.00 7.77
CA TYR A 17 5.87 1.82 7.78
C TYR A 17 4.61 2.02 8.62
N GLU A 18 3.46 1.72 8.02
CA GLU A 18 2.17 1.66 8.69
C GLU A 18 1.54 0.27 8.55
N ASN A 19 1.08 -0.33 9.65
CA ASN A 19 0.32 -1.58 9.63
C ASN A 19 -1.15 -1.30 9.30
N LYS A 20 -1.43 -1.08 8.00
CA LYS A 20 -2.77 -0.86 7.44
C LYS A 20 -3.01 -1.81 6.27
N GLU A 21 -4.27 -2.14 6.01
CA GLU A 21 -4.69 -2.99 4.87
C GLU A 21 -4.27 -2.41 3.53
N VAL A 22 -4.39 -1.09 3.38
CA VAL A 22 -3.95 -0.32 2.22
C VAL A 22 -3.37 1.01 2.70
N VAL A 23 -2.31 1.47 2.03
CA VAL A 23 -1.75 2.81 2.20
C VAL A 23 -1.65 3.43 0.81
N VAL A 24 -2.17 4.66 0.69
CA VAL A 24 -2.06 5.49 -0.50
C VAL A 24 -1.15 6.66 -0.16
N ASP A 25 0.01 6.72 -0.81
CA ASP A 25 0.98 7.82 -0.69
C ASP A 25 1.23 8.42 -2.08
N GLY A 26 0.62 9.57 -2.35
CA GLY A 26 0.64 10.17 -3.69
C GLY A 26 0.12 9.18 -4.73
N ASN A 27 1.00 8.69 -5.60
CA ASN A 27 0.69 7.74 -6.67
C ASN A 27 1.05 6.28 -6.33
N LEU A 28 1.64 6.04 -5.16
CA LEU A 28 2.02 4.71 -4.70
C LEU A 28 0.91 4.11 -3.83
N ILE A 29 0.40 2.96 -4.23
CA ILE A 29 -0.60 2.19 -3.48
C ILE A 29 0.06 0.89 -3.03
N THR A 30 0.01 0.59 -1.74
CA THR A 30 0.61 -0.63 -1.15
C THR A 30 -0.40 -1.36 -0.26
N SER A 31 -0.26 -2.69 -0.13
CA SER A 31 -1.03 -3.53 0.78
C SER A 31 -0.13 -4.56 1.50
N ARG A 32 -0.65 -5.34 2.45
CA ARG A 32 0.18 -6.30 3.23
C ARG A 32 0.28 -7.67 2.59
N HIS A 33 -0.84 -8.22 2.16
CA HIS A 33 -0.95 -9.62 1.73
C HIS A 33 -2.26 -9.84 0.94
N PRO A 34 -2.46 -11.00 0.28
CA PRO A 34 -3.62 -11.25 -0.58
C PRO A 34 -5.00 -11.01 0.06
N HIS A 35 -5.14 -11.14 1.39
CA HIS A 35 -6.42 -10.86 2.06
C HIS A 35 -6.83 -9.37 1.99
N ASP A 36 -5.90 -8.46 1.70
CA ASP A 36 -6.18 -7.02 1.56
C ASP A 36 -6.54 -6.62 0.11
N LEU A 37 -6.74 -7.60 -0.79
CA LEU A 37 -6.96 -7.37 -2.22
C LEU A 37 -8.13 -6.41 -2.49
N TYR A 38 -9.22 -6.52 -1.74
CA TYR A 38 -10.37 -5.63 -1.89
C TYR A 38 -10.04 -4.18 -1.55
N ALA A 39 -9.29 -3.94 -0.48
CA ALA A 39 -8.87 -2.59 -0.09
C ALA A 39 -7.89 -1.99 -1.12
N PHE A 40 -6.92 -2.78 -1.58
CA PHE A 40 -6.00 -2.39 -2.64
C PHE A 40 -6.72 -2.04 -3.95
N GLY A 41 -7.62 -2.92 -4.41
CA GLY A 41 -8.37 -2.75 -5.65
C GLY A 41 -9.27 -1.52 -5.63
N ARG A 42 -9.94 -1.26 -4.49
CA ARG A 42 -10.76 -0.05 -4.28
C ARG A 42 -9.93 1.21 -4.50
N GLU A 43 -8.78 1.33 -3.84
CA GLU A 43 -7.94 2.52 -3.98
C GLU A 43 -7.30 2.66 -5.36
N LEU A 44 -6.96 1.53 -6.01
CA LEU A 44 -6.46 1.54 -7.38
C LEU A 44 -7.49 2.12 -8.36
N VAL A 45 -8.73 1.64 -8.31
CA VAL A 45 -9.82 2.16 -9.15
C VAL A 45 -10.07 3.64 -8.86
N ASN A 46 -10.16 4.02 -7.58
CA ASN A 46 -10.32 5.41 -7.16
C ASN A 46 -9.22 6.31 -7.73
N LYS A 47 -7.97 5.85 -7.72
CA LYS A 47 -6.81 6.62 -8.19
C LYS A 47 -6.83 6.83 -9.70
N ILE A 48 -7.19 5.79 -10.46
CA ILE A 48 -7.31 5.87 -11.92
C ILE A 48 -8.45 6.83 -12.29
N GLN A 49 -9.61 6.72 -11.65
CA GLN A 49 -10.76 7.58 -11.93
C GLN A 49 -10.49 9.06 -11.64
N LYS A 50 -9.77 9.37 -10.55
CA LYS A 50 -9.41 10.77 -10.20
C LYS A 50 -8.34 11.38 -11.12
N SER A 51 -7.64 10.55 -11.89
CA SER A 51 -6.58 10.98 -12.82
C SER A 51 -7.09 11.18 -14.25
N MET A 52 -8.37 10.88 -14.50
CA MET A 52 -9.10 11.21 -15.72
C MET A 52 -9.72 12.61 -15.61
#